data_AF-A0A382MLY9-F1
#
_entry.id   AF-A0A382MLY9-F1
#
_cell.length_a   1.000
_cell.length_b   1.000
_cell.length_c   1.000
_cell.angle_alpha   90.00
_cell.angle_beta   90.00
_cell.angle_gamma   90.00
#
_symmetry.space_group_name_H-M   'P 1'
#
loop_
_entity.id
_entity.type
_entity.pdbx_description
1 polymer ?
#
loop_
_entity_poly.entity_id
_entity_poly.type
_entity_poly.pdbx_seq_one_letter_code
_entity_poly.pdbx_strand_id
1 'polypeptide(L)'
;AMGASITLVGQEAPANERGSVIAANGLFGAIGIGVAVPLGGFLFDEIGPTAPFVMIGSMQAVLCILSIVVRIAAPGLSIAEARAKVEGN
;
A
#
# COMPACT_ATOMS: atom_id res chain seq x y z
N ALA A 1 -6.80 8.55 -6.51
CA ALA A 1 -6.46 7.79 -5.28
C ALA A 1 -4.95 7.61 -5.04
N MET A 2 -4.09 7.48 -6.07
CA MET A 2 -2.63 7.30 -5.87
C MET A 2 -1.91 8.45 -5.11
N GLY A 3 -2.44 9.69 -5.17
CA GLY A 3 -1.83 10.83 -4.48
C GLY A 3 -1.88 10.74 -2.95
N ALA A 4 -2.92 10.14 -2.37
CA ALA A 4 -3.10 10.13 -0.91
C ALA A 4 -2.02 9.32 -0.21
N SER A 5 -1.69 8.12 -0.71
CA SER A 5 -0.70 7.24 -0.09
C SER A 5 0.71 7.80 -0.17
N ILE A 6 1.11 8.37 -1.31
CA ILE A 6 2.46 8.93 -1.49
C ILE A 6 2.64 10.24 -0.73
N THR A 7 1.57 11.04 -0.61
CA THR A 7 1.58 12.22 0.26
C THR A 7 1.70 11.83 1.73
N LEU A 8 0.94 10.83 2.20
CA LEU A 8 1.02 10.36 3.59
C LEU A 8 2.42 9.82 3.93
N VAL A 9 2.99 8.98 3.05
CA VAL A 9 4.32 8.39 3.25
C VAL A 9 5.41 9.47 3.27
N GLY A 10 5.25 10.53 2.46
CA GLY A 10 6.16 11.66 2.43
C GLY A 10 6.07 12.57 3.66
N GLN A 11 4.92 12.60 4.35
CA GLN A 11 4.74 13.36 5.59
C GLN A 11 5.33 12.65 6.81
N GLU A 12 5.23 11.32 6.88
CA GLU A 12 5.83 10.50 7.94
C GLU A 12 7.35 10.30 7.77
N ALA A 13 7.90 10.47 6.56
CA ALA A 13 9.32 10.30 6.31
C ALA A 13 10.16 11.52 6.77
N PRO A 14 11.31 11.31 7.45
CA PRO A 14 12.22 12.38 7.85
C PRO A 14 12.78 13.12 6.64
N ALA A 15 12.94 14.45 6.75
CA ALA A 15 13.22 15.34 5.61
C ALA A 15 14.40 14.93 4.73
N ASN A 16 15.41 14.28 5.31
CA ASN A 16 16.59 13.78 4.60
C ASN A 16 16.30 12.55 3.70
N GLU A 17 15.33 11.72 4.07
CA GLU A 17 15.04 10.43 3.42
C GLU A 17 13.74 10.44 2.61
N ARG A 18 12.96 11.55 2.64
CA ARG A 18 11.66 11.67 1.95
C ARG A 18 11.73 11.27 0.49
N GLY A 19 12.76 11.73 -0.22
CA GLY A 19 12.96 11.40 -1.64
C GLY A 19 13.15 9.90 -1.87
N SER A 20 13.92 9.24 -1.01
CA SER A 20 14.19 7.79 -1.08
C SER A 20 12.92 6.98 -0.79
N VAL A 21 12.15 7.34 0.24
CA VAL A 21 10.89 6.66 0.60
C VAL A 21 9.83 6.81 -0.50
N ILE A 22 9.70 8.01 -1.07
CA ILE A 22 8.79 8.29 -2.20
C ILE A 22 9.21 7.48 -3.44
N ALA A 23 10.51 7.44 -3.75
CA ALA A 23 11.05 6.67 -4.86
C ALA A 23 10.84 5.16 -4.68
N ALA A 24 11.07 4.64 -3.48
CA ALA A 24 10.82 3.24 -3.16
C ALA A 24 9.34 2.88 -3.32
N ASN A 25 8.42 3.71 -2.82
CA ASN A 25 6.98 3.50 -3.01
C ASN A 25 6.60 3.45 -4.50
N GLY A 26 7.15 4.34 -5.31
CA GLY A 26 6.96 4.34 -6.77
C GLY A 26 7.51 3.07 -7.44
N LEU A 27 8.70 2.63 -7.05
CA LEU A 27 9.35 1.43 -7.58
C LEU A 27 8.53 0.17 -7.30
N PHE A 28 8.10 -0.04 -6.05
CA PHE A 28 7.27 -1.19 -5.69
C PHE A 28 5.91 -1.16 -6.40
N GLY A 29 5.31 0.01 -6.59
CA GLY A 29 4.11 0.17 -7.40
C GLY A 29 4.32 -0.23 -8.87
N ALA A 30 5.44 0.20 -9.46
CA ALA A 30 5.80 -0.15 -10.83
C ALA A 30 6.06 -1.65 -10.99
N ILE A 31 6.76 -2.28 -10.05
CA ILE A 31 6.99 -3.74 -10.03
C ILE A 31 5.65 -4.48 -9.91
N GLY A 32 4.77 -4.04 -8.99
CA GLY A 32 3.46 -4.65 -8.79
C GLY A 32 2.59 -4.62 -10.05
N ILE A 33 2.53 -3.48 -10.74
CA ILE A 33 1.81 -3.36 -12.00
C ILE A 33 2.49 -4.19 -13.10
N GLY A 34 3.82 -4.15 -13.16
CA GLY A 34 4.61 -4.93 -14.12
C GLY A 34 4.38 -6.44 -14.04
N VAL A 35 4.07 -6.95 -12.84
CA VAL A 35 3.70 -8.36 -12.61
C VAL A 35 2.21 -8.60 -12.82
N ALA A 36 1.35 -7.67 -12.41
CA ALA A 36 -0.10 -7.81 -12.52
C ALA A 36 -0.60 -7.80 -13.97
N VAL A 37 0.02 -7.03 -14.86
CA VAL A 37 -0.36 -6.95 -16.29
C VAL A 37 -0.23 -8.30 -17.02
N PRO A 38 0.94 -8.98 -17.03
CA PRO A 38 1.07 -10.27 -17.72
C PRO A 38 0.21 -11.36 -17.06
N LEU A 39 0.08 -11.37 -15.73
CA LEU A 39 -0.81 -12.31 -15.04
C LEU A 39 -2.28 -12.08 -15.39
N GLY A 40 -2.72 -10.83 -15.47
CA GLY A 40 -4.09 -10.48 -15.85
C GLY A 40 -4.40 -10.86 -17.30
N GLY A 41 -3.44 -10.69 -18.21
CA GLY A 41 -3.54 -11.14 -19.60
C GLY A 41 -3.67 -12.66 -19.71
N PHE A 42 -2.81 -13.40 -19.00
CA PHE A 42 -2.91 -14.86 -18.94
C PHE A 42 -4.28 -15.33 -18.42
N LEU A 43 -4.79 -14.70 -17.36
CA LEU A 43 -6.07 -15.04 -16.78
C LEU A 43 -7.26 -14.67 -17.68
N PHE A 44 -7.12 -13.59 -18.46
CA PHE A 44 -8.10 -13.19 -19.48
C PHE A 44 -8.18 -14.22 -20.61
N ASP A 45 -7.03 -14.71 -21.08
CA ASP A 45 -6.95 -15.67 -22.18
C ASP A 45 -7.47 -17.07 -21.80
N GLU A 46 -7.28 -17.51 -20.55
CA GLU A 46 -7.68 -18.86 -20.12
C GLU A 46 -9.12 -18.94 -19.55
N ILE A 47 -9.60 -17.89 -18.87
CA ILE A 47 -10.87 -17.93 -18.12
C ILE A 47 -11.93 -16.98 -18.72
N GLY A 48 -11.50 -15.90 -19.38
CA GLY A 48 -12.36 -14.92 -20.02
C GLY A 48 -12.32 -13.52 -19.40
N PRO A 49 -13.11 -12.57 -19.95
CA PRO A 49 -12.91 -11.13 -19.74
C PRO A 49 -13.16 -10.61 -18.33
N THR A 50 -13.86 -11.38 -17.48
CA THR A 50 -14.12 -11.02 -16.08
C THR A 50 -13.00 -11.44 -15.13
N ALA A 51 -12.14 -12.37 -15.52
CA ALA A 51 -11.09 -12.93 -14.69
C ALA A 51 -10.08 -11.91 -14.14
N PRO A 52 -9.55 -10.94 -14.92
CA PRO A 52 -8.62 -9.94 -14.38
C PRO A 52 -9.26 -9.06 -13.29
N PHE A 53 -10.57 -8.80 -13.36
CA PHE A 53 -11.28 -8.02 -12.32
C PHE A 53 -11.38 -8.80 -11.01
N VAL A 54 -11.69 -10.10 -11.08
CA VAL A 54 -11.73 -10.98 -9.90
C VAL A 54 -10.32 -11.11 -9.29
N MET A 55 -9.28 -11.17 -10.12
CA MET A 55 -7.89 -11.18 -9.67
C MET A 55 -7.55 -9.93 -8.85
N ILE A 56 -7.75 -8.73 -9.40
CA ILE A 56 -7.47 -7.48 -8.69
C ILE A 56 -8.36 -7.33 -7.45
N GLY A 57 -9.63 -7.75 -7.52
CA GLY A 57 -10.55 -7.79 -6.39
C GLY A 57 -10.06 -8.68 -5.26
N SER A 58 -9.54 -9.87 -5.59
CA SER A 58 -8.97 -10.79 -4.60
C SER A 58 -7.70 -10.25 -3.95
N MET A 59 -6.82 -9.58 -4.71
CA MET A 59 -5.63 -8.93 -4.16
C MET A 59 -6.00 -7.83 -3.17
N GLN A 60 -7.02 -7.02 -3.49
CA GLN A 60 -7.56 -6.03 -2.55
C GLN A 60 -8.18 -6.68 -1.31
N ALA A 61 -8.89 -7.81 -1.44
CA ALA A 61 -9.44 -8.54 -0.29
C ALA A 61 -8.33 -9.06 0.64
N VAL A 62 -7.25 -9.61 0.08
CA VAL A 62 -6.06 -10.03 0.83
C VAL A 62 -5.44 -8.85 1.57
N LEU A 63 -5.27 -7.69 0.90
CA LEU A 63 -4.77 -6.48 1.54
C LEU A 63 -5.67 -5.99 2.68
N CYS A 64 -7.00 -6.07 2.53
CA CYS A 64 -7.94 -5.76 3.61
C CYS A 64 -7.74 -6.68 4.82
N ILE A 65 -7.61 -7.99 4.60
CA ILE A 65 -7.38 -8.97 5.68
C ILE A 65 -6.04 -8.68 6.37
N LEU A 66 -4.97 -8.46 5.60
CA LEU A 66 -3.66 -8.12 6.16
C LEU A 66 -3.69 -6.81 6.95
N SER A 67 -4.42 -5.80 6.48
CA SER A 67 -4.61 -4.53 7.19
C SER A 67 -5.29 -4.75 8.54
N ILE A 68 -6.33 -5.59 8.58
CA ILE A 68 -7.02 -5.96 9.84
C ILE A 68 -6.05 -6.70 10.77
N VAL A 69 -5.29 -7.66 10.25
CA VAL A 69 -4.29 -8.42 11.04
C VAL A 69 -3.22 -7.50 11.61
N VAL A 70 -2.64 -6.62 10.81
CA VAL A 70 -1.64 -5.64 11.25
C VAL A 70 -2.24 -4.71 12.31
N ARG A 71 -3.49 -4.28 12.13
CA ARG A 71 -4.18 -3.40 13.08
C ARG A 71 -4.42 -4.09 14.44
N ILE A 72 -4.63 -5.40 14.45
CA ILE A 72 -4.80 -6.18 15.68
C ILE A 72 -3.45 -6.50 16.33
N ALA A 73 -2.43 -6.87 15.55
CA ALA A 73 -1.12 -7.25 16.04
C ALA A 73 -0.29 -6.06 16.53
N ALA A 74 -0.46 -4.91 15.90
CA ALA A 74 0.15 -3.64 16.27
C ALA A 74 -0.94 -2.56 16.30
N PRO A 75 -1.72 -2.45 17.39
CA PRO A 75 -2.55 -1.29 17.61
C PRO A 75 -1.60 -0.10 17.73
N GLY A 76 -1.53 0.70 16.66
CA GLY A 76 -0.67 1.88 16.61
C GLY A 76 -0.94 2.79 17.81
N LEU A 77 0.10 3.54 18.19
CA LEU A 77 0.08 4.51 19.28
C LEU A 77 -1.22 5.32 19.24
N SER A 78 -1.94 5.41 20.36
CA SER A 78 -3.15 6.24 20.42
C SER A 78 -2.79 7.66 19.99
N ILE A 79 -3.67 8.36 19.27
CA ILE A 79 -3.46 9.76 18.85
C ILE A 79 -3.04 10.64 20.05
N ALA A 80 -3.50 10.30 21.26
CA ALA A 80 -3.09 10.94 22.51
C ALA A 80 -1.60 10.75 22.84
N GLU A 81 -1.09 9.52 22.71
CA GLU A 81 0.31 9.18 22.98
C GLU A 81 1.25 9.73 21.88
N ALA A 82 0.80 9.77 20.63
CA ALA A 82 1.56 10.37 19.53
C ALA A 82 1.75 11.88 19.72
N ARG A 83 0.73 12.58 20.23
CA ARG A 83 0.82 14.01 20.57
C ARG A 83 1.74 14.27 21.75
N ALA A 84 1.68 13.44 22.80
CA ALA A 84 2.54 13.60 23.98
C ALA A 84 4.04 13.46 23.65
N LYS A 85 4.40 12.62 22.66
CA LYS A 85 5.80 12.44 22.25
C LYS A 85 6.35 13.59 21.39
N VAL A 86 5.47 14.33 20.70
CA VAL A 86 5.84 15.51 19.89
C VAL A 86 5.98 16.75 20.78
N GLU A 87 5.19 16.88 21.84
CA GLU A 87 5.23 18.02 22.75
C GLU A 87 6.37 17.94 23.79
N GLY A 88 6.94 16.74 23.97
CA GLY A 88 8.06 16.47 24.88
C GLY A 88 9.47 16.56 24.26
N ASN A 89 9.60 16.99 23.01
CA ASN A 89 10.86 17.22 22.28
C ASN A 89 10.96 18.66 21.80
#